data_AF-A0A1F9PKN8-F1
#
_entry.id   AF-A0A1F9PKN8-F1
#
_cell.length_a   1.000
_cell.length_b   1.000
_cell.length_c   1.000
_cell.angle_alpha   90.00
_cell.angle_beta   90.00
_cell.angle_gamma   90.00
#
_symmetry.space_group_name_H-M   'P 1'
#
loop_
_entity.id
_entity.type
_entity.pdbx_description
1 polymer ?
#
loop_
_entity_poly.entity_id
_entity_poly.type
_entity_poly.pdbx_seq_one_letter_code
_entity_poly.pdbx_strand_id
1 'polypeptide(L)' 'MEKELSPEFLNKVKKVAQGPNADLLFDMVELLYERRAGYDDGPLSEEDWAAIGEGKAAIARGEFVTLEDLKKDLGL' A
#
# COMPACT_ATOMS: atom_id res chain seq x y z
N MET A 1 -2.71 -16.69 13.31
CA MET A 1 -2.36 -18.11 13.13
C MET A 1 -1.24 -18.16 12.11
N GLU A 2 0.00 -18.34 12.55
CA GLU A 2 1.14 -18.49 11.63
C GLU A 2 0.88 -19.74 10.80
N LYS A 3 0.79 -19.58 9.47
CA LYS A 3 0.73 -20.73 8.57
C LYS A 3 2.14 -21.30 8.50
N GLU A 4 2.34 -22.47 9.08
CA GLU A 4 3.59 -23.21 8.87
C GLU A 4 3.81 -23.40 7.36
N LEU A 5 4.93 -22.91 6.87
CA LEU A 5 5.30 -23.07 5.48
C LEU A 5 5.59 -24.54 5.20
N SER A 6 5.01 -25.08 4.13
CA SER A 6 5.18 -26.49 3.82
C SER A 6 6.66 -26.83 3.54
N PRO A 7 7.15 -28.02 3.93
CA PRO A 7 8.51 -28.45 3.62
C PRO A 7 8.83 -28.41 2.12
N GLU A 8 7.82 -28.66 1.28
CA GLU A 8 7.94 -28.58 -0.18
C GLU A 8 8.22 -27.14 -0.65
N PHE A 9 7.52 -26.16 -0.08
CA PHE A 9 7.74 -24.75 -0.39
C PHE A 9 9.15 -24.31 0.01
N LEU A 10 9.60 -24.66 1.21
CA LEU A 10 10.95 -24.35 1.68
C LEU A 10 12.03 -24.96 0.77
N ASN A 11 11.82 -26.19 0.27
CA ASN A 11 12.76 -26.83 -0.65
C ASN A 11 12.82 -26.10 -2.01
N LYS A 12 11.68 -25.65 -2.54
CA LYS A 12 11.63 -24.85 -3.78
C LYS A 12 12.38 -23.54 -3.60
N VAL A 13 12.13 -22.81 -2.50
CA VAL A 13 12.81 -21.55 -2.19
C VAL A 13 14.33 -21.76 -2.10
N LYS A 14 14.78 -22.80 -1.37
CA LYS A 14 16.22 -23.13 -1.25
C LYS A 14 16.89 -23.41 -2.60
N LYS A 15 16.23 -24.17 -3.49
CA LYS A 15 16.77 -24.48 -4.82
C LYS A 15 16.91 -23.23 -5.70
N VAL A 16 15.97 -22.29 -5.60
CA VAL A 16 16.06 -21.04 -6.37
C VAL A 16 17.10 -20.10 -5.76
N ALA A 17 17.16 -20.00 -4.43
CA ALA A 17 18.15 -19.19 -3.70
C ALA A 17 19.59 -19.71 -3.81
N GLN A 18 19.79 -20.96 -4.22
CA GLN A 18 21.11 -21.54 -4.52
C GLN A 18 21.38 -21.63 -6.03
N GLY A 19 20.47 -21.13 -6.85
CA GLY A 19 20.59 -21.12 -8.30
C GLY A 19 21.50 -20.00 -8.80
N PRO A 20 21.90 -20.04 -10.08
CA PRO A 20 22.80 -19.05 -10.68
C PRO A 20 22.25 -17.62 -10.71
N ASN A 21 20.94 -17.44 -10.50
CA ASN A 21 20.25 -16.15 -10.52
C ASN A 21 19.65 -15.80 -9.14
N ALA A 22 20.18 -16.36 -8.05
CA ALA A 22 19.66 -16.16 -6.70
C ALA A 22 19.58 -14.68 -6.32
N ASP A 23 20.61 -13.90 -6.68
CA ASP A 23 20.69 -12.46 -6.40
C ASP A 23 19.52 -11.70 -7.05
N LEU A 24 19.17 -12.02 -8.30
CA LEU A 24 18.03 -11.40 -8.99
C LEU A 24 16.69 -11.71 -8.31
N LEU A 25 16.53 -12.90 -7.72
CA LEU A 25 15.33 -13.22 -6.97
C LEU A 25 15.27 -12.42 -5.66
N PHE A 26 16.41 -12.29 -4.98
CA PHE A 26 16.53 -11.52 -3.76
C PHE A 26 16.16 -10.05 -4.00
N ASP A 27 16.75 -9.42 -5.01
CA ASP A 27 16.46 -8.04 -5.41
C ASP A 27 14.97 -7.86 -5.77
N MET A 28 14.36 -8.84 -6.44
CA MET A 28 12.94 -8.81 -6.76
C MET A 28 12.06 -8.86 -5.50
N VAL A 29 12.41 -9.69 -4.52
CA VAL A 29 11.67 -9.78 -3.25
C VAL A 29 11.82 -8.50 -2.44
N GLU A 30 13.03 -7.94 -2.35
CA GLU A 30 13.26 -6.65 -1.69
C GLU A 30 12.47 -5.55 -2.38
N LEU A 31 12.54 -5.43 -3.71
CA LEU A 31 11.78 -4.44 -4.46
C LEU A 31 10.27 -4.56 -4.19
N LEU A 32 9.74 -5.77 -4.14
CA LEU A 32 8.32 -6.00 -3.85
C LEU A 32 7.97 -5.66 -2.39
N TYR A 33 8.85 -5.94 -1.45
CA TYR A 33 8.65 -5.64 -0.03
C TYR A 33 8.79 -4.14 0.27
N GLU A 34 9.79 -3.47 -0.29
CA GLU A 34 9.99 -2.01 -0.20
C GLU A 34 8.86 -1.26 -0.89
N ARG A 35 8.45 -1.71 -2.08
CA ARG A 35 7.27 -1.18 -2.75
C ARG A 35 6.06 -1.28 -1.83
N ARG A 36 5.90 -2.40 -1.13
CA ARG A 36 4.82 -2.56 -0.17
C ARG A 36 4.98 -1.66 1.06
N ALA A 37 6.18 -1.53 1.61
CA ALA A 37 6.45 -0.69 2.77
C ALA A 37 6.28 0.82 2.48
N GLY A 38 6.44 1.24 1.23
CA GLY A 38 6.24 2.62 0.78
C GLY A 38 4.78 3.01 0.51
N TYR A 39 3.86 2.04 0.48
CA TYR A 39 2.42 2.30 0.43
C TYR A 39 1.83 1.96 1.79
N ASP A 40 1.04 2.86 2.36
CA ASP A 40 0.12 2.47 3.42
C ASP A 40 -1.02 1.70 2.76
N ASP A 41 -0.77 0.41 2.48
CA ASP A 41 -1.71 -0.52 1.85
C ASP A 41 -2.60 -1.24 2.89
N GLY A 42 -2.64 -0.71 4.11
CA GLY A 42 -3.61 -1.09 5.12
C GLY A 42 -5.03 -0.71 4.69
N PRO A 43 -6.05 -1.44 5.18
CA PRO A 43 -7.43 -0.97 5.05
C PRO A 43 -7.55 0.39 5.75
N LEU A 44 -8.30 1.32 5.14
CA LEU A 44 -8.67 2.59 5.77
C LEU A 44 -9.21 2.33 7.18
N SER A 45 -8.73 3.12 8.14
CA SER A 45 -9.20 3.07 9.52
C SER A 45 -10.67 3.49 9.63
N GLU A 46 -11.30 3.22 10.78
CA GLU A 46 -12.66 3.70 11.03
C GLU A 46 -12.74 5.24 10.97
N GLU A 47 -11.67 5.93 11.39
CA GLU A 47 -11.54 7.38 11.32
C GLU A 47 -11.48 7.88 9.86
N ASP A 48 -10.72 7.19 9.00
CA ASP A 48 -10.66 7.51 7.57
C ASP A 48 -12.02 7.34 6.90
N TRP A 49 -12.74 6.26 7.23
CA TRP A 49 -14.09 6.04 6.71
C TRP A 49 -15.08 7.09 7.20
N ALA A 50 -14.96 7.52 8.46
CA ALA A 50 -15.77 8.60 9.02
C ALA A 50 -15.50 9.93 8.29
N ALA A 51 -14.23 10.28 8.07
CA ALA A 51 -13.82 11.49 7.34
C ALA A 51 -14.34 11.49 5.89
N ILE A 52 -14.28 10.35 5.20
CA ILE A 52 -14.88 10.20 3.86
C ILE A 52 -16.39 10.40 3.91
N GLY A 53 -17.06 9.88 4.93
CA GLY A 53 -18.49 10.07 5.15
C GLY A 53 -18.87 11.54 5.33
N GLU A 54 -18.16 12.25 6.21
CA GLU A 54 -18.36 13.68 6.42
C GLU A 54 -18.10 14.50 5.17
N GLY A 55 -17.02 14.23 4.44
CA GLY A 55 -16.69 14.91 3.19
C GLY A 55 -17.78 14.75 2.14
N LYS A 56 -18.34 13.53 1.99
CA LYS A 56 -19.49 13.30 1.08
C LYS A 56 -20.72 14.08 1.52
N ALA A 57 -20.98 14.17 2.82
CA ALA A 57 -22.10 14.94 3.35
C ALA A 57 -21.92 16.45 3.15
N ALA A 58 -20.70 16.97 3.32
CA ALA A 58 -20.36 18.37 3.04
C ALA A 58 -20.58 18.72 1.57
N ILE A 59 -20.11 17.87 0.65
CA ILE A 59 -20.37 18.04 -0.80
C ILE A 59 -21.87 18.08 -1.09
N ALA A 60 -22.66 17.18 -0.48
CA ALA A 60 -24.11 17.16 -0.67
C ALA A 60 -24.81 18.42 -0.14
N ARG A 61 -24.24 19.10 0.86
CA ARG A 61 -24.70 20.40 1.38
C ARG A 61 -24.19 21.60 0.59
N GLY A 62 -23.34 21.38 -0.41
CA GLY A 62 -22.67 22.46 -1.15
C GLY A 62 -21.47 23.07 -0.42
N GLU A 63 -21.00 22.45 0.65
CA GLU A 63 -19.83 22.86 1.43
C GLU A 63 -18.56 22.26 0.79
N PHE A 64 -18.19 22.79 -0.38
CA PHE A 64 -16.96 22.42 -1.07
C PHE A 64 -16.29 23.64 -1.69
N VAL A 65 -14.98 23.56 -1.92
CA VAL A 65 -14.21 24.56 -2.67
C VAL A 65 -13.78 23.96 -4.01
N THR A 66 -13.57 24.82 -5.01
CA THR A 66 -12.98 24.38 -6.27
C THR A 66 -11.49 24.11 -6.08
N LEU A 67 -10.91 23.33 -6.99
CA LEU A 67 -9.47 23.07 -6.95
C LEU A 67 -8.67 24.36 -7.18
N GLU A 68 -9.17 25.25 -8.03
CA GLU A 68 -8.60 26.56 -8.31
C GLU A 68 -8.57 27.45 -7.06
N ASP A 69 -9.69 27.51 -6.31
CA ASP A 69 -9.77 28.28 -5.07
C ASP A 69 -8.82 27.71 -4.01
N LEU A 70 -8.79 26.38 -3.87
CA LEU A 70 -7.89 25.70 -2.94
C LEU A 70 -6.41 25.96 -3.26
N LYS A 71 -6.02 25.91 -4.54
CA LYS A 71 -4.64 26.20 -4.95
C LYS A 71 -4.24 27.62 -4.60
N LYS A 72 -5.12 28.59 -4.85
CA LYS A 72 -4.90 29.99 -4.49
C LYS A 72 -4.71 30.15 -2.98
N ASP A 73 -5.52 29.49 -2.16
CA ASP A 73 -5.42 29.54 -0.69
C ASP A 73 -4.13 28.90 -0.18
N LEU A 74 -3.64 27.87 -0.86
CA LEU A 74 -2.38 27.18 -0.55
C LEU A 74 -1.13 27.84 -1.17
N GLY A 75 -1.30 28.88 -1.99
CA GLY A 75 -0.20 29.53 -2.71
C GLY A 75 0.47 28.65 -3.77
N LEU A 76 -0.29 27.72 -4.36
CA LEU A 76 0.13 26.74 -5.38
C LEU A 76 -0.29 27.13 -6.80
#